data_AF-A0A959KX25-F1
#
_entry.id   AF-A0A959KX25-F1
#
_cell.length_a   1.000
_cell.length_b   1.000
_cell.length_c   1.000
_cell.angle_alpha   90.00
_cell.angle_beta   90.00
_cell.angle_gamma   90.00
#
_symmetry.space_group_name_H-M   'P 1'
#
loop_
_entity.id
_entity.type
_entity.pdbx_description
1 polymer ?
#
loop_
_entity_poly.entity_id
_entity_poly.type
_entity_poly.pdbx_seq_one_letter_code
_entity_poly.pdbx_strand_id
1 'polypeptide(L)' 'YLSKTATQVIREHLITEIKKELKYSEKDFAEIAYEFNFSAPSNFSRFVKQMTGLSPQEHLAGLSN' A
#
# COMPACT_ATOMS: atom_id res chain seq x y z
N TYR A 1 -17.95 -21.13 -0.84
CA TYR A 1 -17.67 -19.69 -0.65
C TYR A 1 -16.80 -19.54 0.59
N LEU A 2 -15.47 -19.49 0.41
CA LEU A 2 -14.44 -18.96 1.33
C LEU A 2 -13.08 -19.26 0.66
N SER A 3 -12.87 -18.75 -0.56
CA SER A 3 -11.69 -19.09 -1.38
C SER A 3 -10.52 -18.13 -1.15
N LYS A 4 -10.39 -17.57 0.06
CA LYS A 4 -9.29 -16.70 0.44
C LYS A 4 -8.54 -17.28 1.62
N THR A 5 -7.22 -17.39 1.50
CA THR A 5 -6.35 -17.76 2.61
C THR A 5 -6.27 -16.62 3.63
N ALA A 6 -5.93 -16.94 4.87
CA ALA A 6 -5.70 -15.92 5.91
C ALA A 6 -4.69 -14.85 5.45
N THR A 7 -3.63 -15.27 4.74
CA THR A 7 -2.64 -14.36 4.16
C THR A 7 -3.26 -13.39 3.15
N GLN A 8 -4.20 -13.84 2.31
CA GLN A 8 -4.89 -12.96 1.36
C GLN A 8 -5.74 -11.92 2.09
N VAL A 9 -6.48 -12.32 3.11
CA VAL A 9 -7.29 -11.40 3.93
C VAL A 9 -6.41 -10.34 4.60
N ILE A 10 -5.29 -10.75 5.18
CA ILE A 10 -4.34 -9.83 5.82
C ILE A 10 -3.78 -8.83 4.80
N ARG A 11 -3.38 -9.30 3.60
CA ARG A 11 -2.84 -8.42 2.55
C ARG A 11 -3.88 -7.43 2.04
N GLU A 12 -5.13 -7.85 1.89
CA GLU A 12 -6.25 -6.98 1.49
C GLU A 12 -6.54 -5.89 2.52
N HIS A 13 -6.50 -6.25 3.81
CA HIS A 13 -6.65 -5.26 4.87
C HIS A 13 -5.45 -4.30 4.91
N LEU A 14 -4.24 -4.82 4.82
CA LEU A 14 -3.01 -4.03 4.82
C LEU A 14 -2.98 -3.00 3.68
N ILE A 15 -3.30 -3.39 2.44
CA ILE A 15 -3.35 -2.43 1.32
C ILE A 15 -4.45 -1.39 1.50
N THR A 16 -5.54 -1.73 2.19
CA THR A 16 -6.63 -0.79 2.47
C THR A 16 -6.17 0.31 3.42
N GLU A 17 -5.46 -0.04 4.48
CA GLU A 17 -4.91 0.94 5.43
C GLU A 17 -3.80 1.79 4.78
N ILE A 18 -2.91 1.16 3.99
CA ILE A 18 -1.89 1.88 3.23
C ILE A 18 -2.50 2.93 2.31
N LYS A 19 -3.59 2.60 1.60
CA LYS A 19 -4.28 3.57 0.73
C LYS A 19 -4.88 4.75 1.51
N LYS A 20 -5.31 4.54 2.74
CA LYS A 20 -5.80 5.62 3.61
C LYS A 20 -4.65 6.53 4.02
N GLU A 21 -3.53 5.97 4.46
CA GLU A 21 -2.34 6.77 4.81
C GLU A 21 -1.86 7.59 3.61
N LEU A 22 -1.76 6.98 2.42
CA LEU A 22 -1.37 7.70 1.19
C LEU A 22 -2.33 8.82 0.79
N LYS A 23 -3.59 8.79 1.26
CA LYS A 23 -4.61 9.78 0.91
C LYS A 23 -4.76 10.89 1.95
N TYR A 24 -4.63 10.55 3.22
CA TYR A 24 -5.01 11.45 4.33
C TYR A 24 -3.82 11.89 5.18
N SER A 25 -2.65 11.29 4.99
CA SER A 25 -1.42 11.62 5.70
C SER A 25 -0.58 12.61 4.90
N GLU A 26 0.18 13.45 5.59
CA GLU A 26 1.22 14.31 4.99
C GLU A 26 2.58 13.60 4.89
N LYS A 27 2.65 12.35 5.35
CA LYS A 27 3.86 11.52 5.31
C LYS A 27 4.26 11.22 3.88
N ASP A 28 5.57 11.20 3.65
CA ASP A 28 6.09 10.74 2.37
C ASP A 28 6.00 9.20 2.24
N PHE A 29 6.20 8.73 1.01
CA PHE A 29 6.06 7.31 0.68
C PHE A 29 7.04 6.40 1.45
N ALA A 30 8.23 6.89 1.77
CA ALA A 30 9.22 6.14 2.54
C ALA A 30 8.84 6.09 4.03
N GLU A 31 8.34 7.18 4.59
CA GLU A 31 7.83 7.22 5.97
C GLU A 31 6.69 6.22 6.17
N ILE A 32 5.73 6.20 5.24
CA ILE A 32 4.62 5.22 5.26
C ILE A 32 5.18 3.79 5.15
N ALA A 33 6.17 3.54 4.29
CA ALA A 33 6.77 2.21 4.16
C ALA A 33 7.35 1.72 5.50
N TYR A 34 8.08 2.57 6.21
CA TYR A 34 8.69 2.21 7.50
C TYR A 34 7.64 2.02 8.60
N GLU A 35 6.57 2.82 8.61
CA GLU A 35 5.46 2.68 9.56
C GLU A 35 4.73 1.34 9.42
N PHE A 36 4.55 0.86 8.19
CA PHE A 36 4.01 -0.47 7.93
C PHE A 36 5.05 -1.59 8.05
N ASN A 37 6.20 -1.32 8.68
CA ASN A 37 7.28 -2.27 8.96
C ASN A 37 7.91 -2.90 7.70
N PHE A 38 7.88 -2.21 6.56
CA PHE A 38 8.66 -2.65 5.41
C PHE A 38 10.14 -2.33 5.63
N SER A 39 10.99 -3.31 5.35
CA SER A 39 12.45 -3.17 5.50
C SER A 39 13.08 -2.15 4.55
N ALA A 40 12.40 -1.82 3.46
CA ALA A 40 12.82 -0.80 2.51
C ALA A 40 11.62 -0.25 1.72
N PRO A 41 11.63 1.04 1.32
CA PRO A 41 10.59 1.62 0.48
C PRO A 41 10.40 0.91 -0.88
N SER A 42 11.44 0.26 -1.40
CA SER A 42 11.36 -0.56 -2.62
C SER A 42 10.49 -1.81 -2.44
N ASN A 43 10.55 -2.46 -1.27
CA ASN A 43 9.72 -3.62 -0.95
C ASN A 43 8.25 -3.21 -0.83
N PHE A 44 8.01 -2.06 -0.21
CA PHE A 44 6.69 -1.45 -0.11
C PHE A 44 6.12 -1.10 -1.49
N SER A 45 6.91 -0.46 -2.35
CA SER A 45 6.55 -0.16 -3.74
C SER A 45 6.12 -1.42 -4.52
N ARG A 46 6.90 -2.50 -4.40
CA ARG A 46 6.57 -3.79 -5.03
C ARG A 46 5.27 -4.39 -4.48
N PHE A 47 5.05 -4.32 -3.17
CA PHE A 47 3.83 -4.80 -2.53
C PHE A 47 2.60 -4.02 -3.02
N VAL A 48 2.66 -2.69 -2.98
CA VAL A 48 1.57 -1.82 -3.45
C VAL A 48 1.25 -2.13 -4.91
N LYS A 49 2.27 -2.18 -5.78
CA LYS A 49 2.09 -2.52 -7.20
C LYS A 49 1.46 -3.89 -7.40
N GLN A 50 1.87 -4.89 -6.62
CA GLN A 50 1.29 -6.23 -6.70
C GLN A 50 -0.19 -6.25 -6.27
N MET A 51 -0.58 -5.44 -5.29
CA MET A 51 -1.94 -5.39 -4.76
C MET A 51 -2.89 -4.49 -5.56
N THR A 52 -2.38 -3.43 -6.21
CA THR A 52 -3.21 -2.45 -6.94
C THR A 52 -3.11 -2.55 -8.45
N GLY A 53 -2.06 -3.20 -8.96
CA GLY A 53 -1.72 -3.20 -10.39
C GLY A 53 -1.11 -1.88 -10.89
N LEU A 54 -0.99 -0.87 -10.04
CA LEU A 54 -0.53 0.47 -10.39
C LEU A 54 0.84 0.74 -9.75
N SER A 55 1.68 1.51 -10.43
CA SER A 55 2.91 1.99 -9.78
C SER A 55 2.56 2.97 -8.65
N PRO A 56 3.41 3.08 -7.61
CA PRO A 56 3.17 4.03 -6.53
C PRO A 56 3.04 5.48 -7.00
N GLN A 57 3.81 5.87 -8.02
CA GLN A 57 3.73 7.21 -8.62
C GLN A 57 2.38 7.46 -9.29
N GLU A 58 1.83 6.48 -10.01
CA GLU A 58 0.48 6.57 -10.59
C GLU A 58 -0.60 6.66 -9.51
N HIS A 59 -0.40 5.95 -8.39
CA HIS A 59 -1.35 5.97 -7.28
C HIS A 59 -1.36 7.31 -6.51
N LEU A 60 -0.21 7.97 -6.40
CA LEU A 60 -0.08 9.30 -5.79
C LEU A 60 -0.64 10.40 -6.72
N ALA A 61 -0.36 10.32 -8.03
CA ALA A 61 -0.85 11.29 -9.00
C ALA A 61 -2.38 11.30 -9.12
N GLY A 62 -3.04 10.15 -8.92
CA GLY A 62 -4.50 10.04 -8.94
C GLY A 62 -5.21 10.59 -7.70
N LEU A 63 -4.49 10.86 -6.60
CA LEU A 63 -5.04 11.36 -5.34
C LEU A 63 -4.96 12.90 -5.20
N SER A 64 -4.25 13.59 -6.09
CA SER A 64 -4.08 15.05 -6.08
C SER A 64 -5.20 15.84 -6.80
N ASN A 65 -6.44 15.35 -6.80
CA ASN A 65 -7.61 16.11 -7.30
C ASN A 65 -8.58 16.44 -6.16
#